data_AF-A0A0C3H8G0-F1
#
_entry.id   AF-A0A0C3H8G0-F1
#
_cell.length_a   1.000
_cell.length_b   1.000
_cell.length_c   1.000
_cell.angle_alpha   90.00
_cell.angle_beta   90.00
_cell.angle_gamma   90.00
#
_symmetry.space_group_name_H-M   'P 1'
#
loop_
_entity.id
_entity.type
_entity.pdbx_description
1 polymer ?
#
loop_
_entity_poly.entity_id
_entity_poly.type
_entity_poly.pdbx_seq_one_letter_code
_entity_poly.pdbx_strand_id
1 'polypeptide(L)'
;RSALHAYSNTLRLELAPFGVQVILIVTGGVKSRITRTERVLDEDSVYLPISAEYGRRVYHPQEGAMPNEAYAASVAKQILKKNPPKWFWQGNRAWIIW
;
A
#
# COMPACT_ATOMS: atom_id res chain seq x y z
N ARG A 1 2.59 9.71 0.35
CA ARG A 1 3.22 8.71 1.26
C ARG A 1 3.88 9.35 2.49
N SER A 2 4.43 10.57 2.45
CA SER A 2 5.14 11.18 3.59
C SER A 2 4.31 11.43 4.88
N ALA A 3 3.08 11.95 4.75
CA ALA A 3 2.26 12.30 5.93
C ALA A 3 1.96 11.11 6.85
N LEU A 4 1.71 9.93 6.28
CA LEU A 4 1.42 8.72 7.06
C LEU A 4 2.66 8.23 7.83
N HIS A 5 3.85 8.33 7.25
CA HIS A 5 5.10 8.00 7.94
C HIS A 5 5.34 8.93 9.14
N ALA A 6 5.15 10.24 8.96
CA ALA A 6 5.31 11.21 10.05
C ALA A 6 4.29 10.93 11.18
N TYR A 7 3.02 10.74 10.83
CA TYR A 7 1.96 10.44 11.78
C TYR A 7 2.21 9.14 12.57
N SER A 8 2.58 8.05 11.89
CA SER A 8 2.91 6.78 12.56
C SER A 8 4.13 6.88 13.47
N ASN A 9 5.09 7.75 13.18
CA ASN A 9 6.25 7.98 14.04
C ASN A 9 5.87 8.71 15.32
N THR A 10 5.02 9.74 15.23
CA THR A 10 4.49 10.43 16.41
C THR A 10 3.69 9.48 17.29
N LEU A 11 2.74 8.72 16.71
CA LEU A 11 1.95 7.75 17.46
C LEU A 11 2.81 6.72 18.19
N ARG A 12 3.95 6.31 17.61
CA ARG A 12 4.84 5.34 18.25
C ARG A 12 5.51 5.91 19.51
N LEU A 13 5.79 7.21 19.55
CA LEU A 13 6.32 7.87 20.74
C LEU A 13 5.25 8.01 21.82
N GLU A 14 4.06 8.51 21.43
CA GLU A 14 2.96 8.75 22.37
C GLU A 14 2.39 7.46 22.99
N LEU A 15 2.37 6.36 22.22
CA LEU A 15 1.77 5.10 22.65
C LEU A 15 2.75 4.11 23.30
N ALA A 16 4.06 4.40 23.26
CA ALA A 16 5.09 3.57 23.90
C ALA A 16 4.86 3.35 25.41
N PRO A 17 4.43 4.36 26.21
CA PRO A 17 4.18 4.18 27.65
C PRO A 17 3.02 3.24 27.96
N PHE A 18 2.11 3.03 27.00
CA PHE A 18 0.94 2.17 27.14
C PHE A 18 1.20 0.73 26.67
N GLY A 19 2.43 0.41 26.26
CA GLY A 19 2.77 -0.91 25.71
C GLY A 19 2.15 -1.21 24.35
N VAL A 20 1.64 -0.19 23.64
CA VAL A 20 0.98 -0.35 22.34
C VAL A 20 2.01 -0.23 21.21
N GLN A 21 2.03 -1.22 20.32
CA GLN A 21 2.95 -1.27 19.18
C GLN A 21 2.30 -0.74 17.91
N VAL A 22 2.90 0.31 17.32
CA VAL A 22 2.47 0.87 16.03
C VAL A 22 3.41 0.40 14.90
N ILE A 23 2.85 -0.35 13.95
CA ILE A 23 3.57 -0.92 12.80
C ILE A 23 3.01 -0.32 11.51
N LEU A 24 3.89 0.20 10.65
CA LEU A 24 3.51 0.73 9.34
C LEU A 24 3.87 -0.27 8.24
N ILE A 25 2.86 -0.75 7.51
CA ILE A 25 3.05 -1.72 6.43
C ILE A 25 2.95 -0.99 5.11
N VAL A 26 4.01 -1.07 4.30
CA VAL A 26 4.00 -0.49 2.96
C VAL A 26 3.58 -1.56 1.96
N THR A 27 2.41 -1.35 1.36
CA THR A 27 1.78 -2.32 0.46
C THR A 27 2.12 -2.10 -1.00
N GLY A 28 2.59 -3.16 -1.64
CA GLY A 28 2.66 -3.26 -3.10
C GLY A 28 1.32 -3.66 -3.73
N GLY A 29 1.36 -4.17 -4.96
CA GLY A 29 0.20 -4.69 -5.66
C GLY A 29 -0.42 -5.89 -4.94
N VAL A 30 -1.60 -5.70 -4.35
CA VAL A 30 -2.41 -6.73 -3.71
C VAL A 30 -3.79 -6.71 -4.36
N LYS A 31 -4.34 -7.89 -4.66
CA LYS A 31 -5.68 -8.02 -5.22
C LYS A 31 -6.69 -7.57 -4.17
N SER A 32 -7.17 -6.33 -4.29
CA SER A 32 -8.10 -5.71 -3.36
C SER A 32 -9.24 -5.05 -4.13
N ARG A 33 -10.40 -4.86 -3.49
CA ARG A 33 -11.56 -4.18 -4.10
C ARG A 33 -11.46 -2.65 -4.08
N ILE A 34 -10.27 -2.08 -3.84
CA ILE A 34 -10.06 -0.63 -3.66
C ILE A 34 -10.14 0.12 -5.00
N THR A 35 -9.76 -0.53 -6.10
CA THR A 35 -9.76 0.01 -7.47
C THR A 35 -11.02 -0.38 -8.26
N ARG A 36 -12.20 -0.34 -7.62
CA ARG A 36 -13.48 -0.67 -8.31
C ARG A 36 -13.96 0.44 -9.24
N THR A 37 -13.66 1.70 -8.92
CA THR A 37 -14.08 2.83 -9.74
C THR A 37 -13.07 3.01 -10.85
N GLU A 38 -13.50 2.73 -12.08
CA GLU A 38 -12.81 3.21 -13.27
C GLU A 38 -12.81 4.73 -13.19
N ARG A 39 -11.63 5.28 -12.89
CA ARG A 39 -11.41 6.70 -13.08
C ARG A 39 -11.19 6.85 -14.57
N VAL A 40 -12.20 7.38 -15.25
CA VAL A 40 -12.10 7.81 -16.65
C VAL A 40 -11.88 9.32 -16.62
N LEU A 41 -11.08 9.82 -17.55
CA LEU A 41 -10.92 11.26 -17.72
C LEU A 41 -12.18 11.79 -18.42
N ASP A 42 -12.74 12.88 -17.89
CA ASP A 42 -13.86 13.56 -18.55
C ASP A 42 -13.46 14.10 -19.93
N GLU A 43 -14.43 14.20 -20.83
CA GLU A 43 -14.23 14.62 -22.24
C GLU A 43 -13.72 16.07 -22.38
N ASP A 44 -13.84 16.89 -21.34
CA ASP A 44 -13.32 18.26 -21.29
C ASP A 44 -11.96 18.37 -20.58
N SER A 45 -11.30 17.24 -20.29
CA SER A 45 -10.05 17.22 -19.54
C SER A 45 -8.84 17.64 -20.38
N VAL A 46 -8.05 18.57 -19.86
CA VAL A 46 -6.74 18.97 -20.43
C VAL A 46 -5.77 17.78 -20.57
N TYR A 47 -6.02 16.68 -19.86
CA TYR A 47 -5.20 15.46 -19.86
C TYR A 47 -5.65 14.40 -20.87
N LEU A 48 -6.62 14.69 -21.75
CA LEU A 48 -7.01 13.81 -22.85
C LEU A 48 -5.85 13.29 -23.72
N PRO A 49 -4.80 14.09 -24.04
CA PRO A 49 -3.67 13.60 -24.82
C PRO A 49 -2.88 12.45 -24.16
N ILE A 50 -2.94 12.33 -22.83
CA ILE A 50 -2.28 11.26 -22.06
C ILE A 50 -3.24 10.16 -21.60
N SER A 51 -4.48 10.16 -22.08
CA SER A 51 -5.54 9.21 -21.70
C SER A 51 -5.14 7.75 -21.89
N ALA A 52 -4.39 7.43 -22.95
CA ALA A 52 -3.87 6.08 -23.19
C ALA A 52 -2.86 5.62 -22.11
N GLU A 53 -1.99 6.52 -21.64
CA GLU A 53 -1.04 6.21 -20.56
C GLU A 53 -1.73 6.17 -19.20
N TYR A 54 -2.73 7.04 -19.00
CA TYR A 54 -3.58 7.06 -17.82
C TYR A 54 -4.35 5.74 -17.67
N GLY A 55 -5.02 5.28 -18.74
CA GLY A 55 -5.69 3.99 -18.78
C GLY A 55 -4.73 2.85 -18.47
N ARG A 56 -3.56 2.80 -19.12
CA ARG A 56 -2.54 1.78 -18.81
C ARG A 56 -2.19 1.77 -17.32
N ARG A 57 -1.93 2.93 -16.70
CA ARG A 57 -1.58 3.03 -15.27
C ARG A 57 -2.73 2.69 -14.31
N VAL A 58 -3.98 2.87 -14.73
CA VAL A 58 -5.16 2.49 -13.94
C VAL A 58 -5.37 0.97 -13.94
N TYR A 59 -5.09 0.27 -15.05
CA TYR A 59 -5.24 -1.18 -15.16
C TYR A 59 -3.98 -1.98 -14.76
N HIS A 60 -2.78 -1.44 -14.95
CA HIS A 60 -1.50 -2.08 -14.59
C HIS A 60 -1.35 -2.58 -13.14
N PRO A 61 -1.99 -1.98 -12.12
CA PRO A 61 -1.85 -2.42 -10.73
C PRO A 61 -2.43 -3.82 -10.46
N GLN A 62 -3.16 -4.41 -11.41
CA GLN A 62 -3.83 -5.71 -11.24
C GLN A 62 -3.07 -6.89 -11.86
N GLU A 63 -2.20 -6.66 -12.85
CA GLU A 63 -1.41 -7.71 -13.48
C GLU A 63 -0.30 -8.20 -12.53
N GLY A 64 -0.51 -9.37 -11.94
CA GLY A 64 0.40 -10.01 -10.99
C GLY A 64 0.17 -9.65 -9.52
N ALA A 65 -0.92 -8.98 -9.17
CA ALA A 65 -1.20 -8.62 -7.78
C ALA A 65 -1.22 -9.86 -6.85
N MET A 66 -0.59 -9.75 -5.68
CA MET A 66 -0.56 -10.84 -4.70
C MET A 66 -1.99 -11.18 -4.25
N PRO A 67 -2.37 -12.47 -4.12
CA PRO A 67 -3.64 -12.85 -3.52
C PRO A 67 -3.79 -12.24 -2.13
N ASN A 68 -4.99 -11.76 -1.81
CA ASN A 68 -5.32 -11.14 -0.51
C ASN A 68 -5.02 -12.06 0.67
N GLU A 69 -5.34 -13.35 0.57
CA GLU A 69 -5.08 -14.36 1.60
C GLU A 69 -3.58 -14.55 1.84
N ALA A 70 -2.81 -14.68 0.77
CA ALA A 70 -1.35 -14.82 0.86
C ALA A 70 -0.69 -13.56 1.45
N TYR A 71 -1.19 -12.38 1.10
CA TYR A 71 -0.76 -11.12 1.68
C TYR A 71 -1.06 -11.05 3.19
N ALA A 72 -2.29 -11.37 3.60
CA ALA A 72 -2.71 -11.37 5.00
C ALA A 72 -1.89 -12.36 5.85
N ALA A 73 -1.68 -13.58 5.34
CA ALA A 73 -0.86 -14.59 6.01
C ALA A 73 0.60 -14.13 6.19
N SER A 74 1.17 -13.49 5.17
CA SER A 74 2.53 -12.95 5.24
C SER A 74 2.66 -11.82 6.27
N VAL A 75 1.69 -10.90 6.28
CA VAL A 75 1.63 -9.80 7.26
C VAL A 75 1.48 -10.34 8.69
N ALA A 76 0.54 -11.25 8.92
CA ALA A 76 0.33 -11.85 10.23
C ALA A 76 1.60 -12.55 10.74
N LYS A 77 2.30 -13.29 9.88
CA LYS A 77 3.58 -13.93 10.23
C LYS A 77 4.66 -12.93 10.65
N GLN A 78 4.66 -11.71 10.11
CA GLN A 78 5.63 -10.68 10.50
C GLN A 78 5.27 -9.99 11.80
N ILE A 79 3.98 -9.72 12.03
CA ILE A 79 3.48 -9.05 13.24
C ILE A 79 3.59 -9.97 14.46
N LEU A 80 3.36 -11.28 14.30
CA LEU A 80 3.40 -12.26 15.40
C LEU A 80 4.83 -12.63 15.85
N LYS A 81 5.88 -11.99 15.31
CA LYS A 81 7.26 -12.23 15.75
C LYS A 81 7.48 -11.62 17.13
N LYS A 82 8.38 -12.22 17.93
CA LYS A 82 8.78 -11.72 19.26
C LYS A 82 9.26 -10.25 19.23
N ASN A 83 9.88 -9.82 18.12
CA ASN A 83 10.27 -8.43 17.90
C ASN A 83 9.89 -8.03 16.47
N PRO A 84 8.68 -7.49 16.25
CA PRO A 84 8.21 -7.14 14.92
C PRO A 84 8.90 -5.85 14.43
N PRO A 85 9.24 -5.75 13.14
CA PRO A 85 9.84 -4.54 12.58
C PRO A 85 8.86 -3.35 12.64
N LYS A 86 9.38 -2.14 12.88
CA LYS A 86 8.58 -0.90 12.97
C LYS A 86 7.89 -0.54 11.65
N TRP A 87 8.51 -0.91 10.53
CA TRP A 87 7.93 -0.83 9.20
C TRP A 87 8.52 -1.91 8.30
N PHE A 88 7.72 -2.42 7.35
CA PHE A 88 8.17 -3.38 6.36
C PHE A 88 7.34 -3.30 5.08
N TRP A 89 7.90 -3.81 3.98
CA TRP A 89 7.27 -3.84 2.67
C TRP A 89 6.68 -5.21 2.40
N GLN A 90 5.46 -5.27 1.87
CA GLN A 90 4.81 -6.53 1.52
C GLN A 90 3.83 -6.34 0.35
N GLY A 91 3.76 -7.32 -0.55
CA GLY A 91 2.91 -7.28 -1.75
C GLY A 91 3.72 -7.32 -3.06
N ASN A 92 3.04 -7.54 -4.19
CA ASN A 92 3.76 -7.69 -5.46
C ASN A 92 4.40 -6.36 -5.88
N ARG A 93 5.64 -6.43 -6.40
CA ARG A 93 6.49 -5.28 -6.76
C ARG A 93 6.80 -4.29 -5.62
N ALA A 94 6.46 -4.62 -4.36
CA ALA A 94 6.80 -3.77 -3.20
C ALA A 94 8.31 -3.63 -2.98
N TRP A 95 9.09 -4.58 -3.51
CA TRP A 95 10.56 -4.63 -3.40
C TRP A 95 11.29 -4.10 -4.65
N ILE A 96 10.57 -3.67 -5.69
CA ILE A 96 11.17 -3.31 -7.00
C ILE A 96 11.61 -1.83 -7.06
N ILE A 97 11.16 -1.00 -6.12
CA ILE A 97 11.49 0.43 -6.09
C ILE A 97 11.90 0.79 -4.66
N TRP A 98 13.16 1.19 -4.48
CA TRP A 98 13.69 1.74 -3.24
C TRP A 98 13.44 3.25 -3.16
#